data_AF-A0A7K1LDK4-F1
#
_entry.id   AF-A0A7K1LDK4-F1
#
_cell.length_a   1.000
_cell.length_b   1.000
_cell.length_c   1.000
_cell.angle_alpha   90.00
_cell.angle_beta   90.00
_cell.angle_gamma   90.00
#
_symmetry.space_group_name_H-M   'P 1'
#
loop_
_entity.id
_entity.type
_entity.pdbx_description
1 polymer ?
#
loop_
_entity_poly.entity_id
_entity_poly.type
_entity_poly.pdbx_seq_one_letter_code
_entity_poly.pdbx_strand_id
1 'polypeptide(L)'
;MAVTNITILEGQDQPPPPGWHKDPTDLNKGAGGAYLYLAFETDGSEEAVSDIYFLLSKEQDPPDGYIKIDTDLNKGAGGAYIYLTFTRTADYAPIQYLTVVSSSDPNANAPDGYTRIDVDLNKGAGGKYIYLCYRK
;
A
#
# COMPACT_ATOMS: atom_id res chain seq x y z
N MET A 1 1.83 -9.52 -17.05
CA MET A 1 1.17 -9.14 -15.79
C MET A 1 2.18 -8.55 -14.83
N ALA A 2 2.31 -7.23 -14.87
CA ALA A 2 3.03 -6.44 -13.88
C ALA A 2 2.13 -5.29 -13.41
N VAL A 3 2.29 -4.89 -12.15
CA VAL A 3 1.65 -3.69 -11.62
C VAL A 3 2.28 -2.47 -12.28
N THR A 4 1.46 -1.61 -12.87
CA THR A 4 1.92 -0.41 -13.60
C THR A 4 1.56 0.88 -12.87
N ASN A 5 0.44 0.88 -12.14
CA ASN A 5 -0.01 2.03 -11.36
C ASN A 5 -0.57 1.59 -10.00
N ILE A 6 -0.40 2.45 -8.98
CA ILE A 6 -0.92 2.25 -7.62
C ILE A 6 -1.61 3.55 -7.19
N THR A 7 -2.73 3.43 -6.51
CA THR A 7 -3.44 4.54 -5.87
C THR A 7 -4.03 4.11 -4.52
N ILE A 8 -4.39 5.09 -3.70
CA ILE A 8 -5.16 4.90 -2.47
C ILE A 8 -6.52 5.56 -2.67
N LEU A 9 -7.58 4.77 -2.55
CA LEU A 9 -8.95 5.25 -2.65
C LEU A 9 -9.42 5.69 -1.26
N GLU A 10 -9.97 6.90 -1.19
CA GLU A 10 -10.60 7.43 0.02
C GLU A 10 -12.12 7.35 -0.10
N GLY A 11 -12.76 6.72 0.90
CA GLY A 11 -14.21 6.51 0.97
C GLY A 11 -14.60 5.03 0.87
N GLN A 12 -15.56 4.62 1.70
CA GLN A 12 -16.01 3.24 1.80
C GLN A 12 -16.48 2.68 0.45
N ASP A 13 -17.28 3.47 -0.27
CA ASP A 13 -17.91 3.05 -1.52
C ASP A 13 -17.20 3.57 -2.76
N GLN A 14 -16.01 4.16 -2.62
CA GLN A 14 -15.26 4.68 -3.75
C GLN A 14 -14.83 3.51 -4.67
N PRO A 15 -15.29 3.47 -5.94
CA PRO A 15 -14.83 2.45 -6.88
C PRO A 15 -13.40 2.73 -7.34
N PRO A 16 -12.63 1.69 -7.71
CA PRO A 16 -11.36 1.90 -8.39
C PRO A 16 -11.59 2.45 -9.81
N PRO A 17 -10.55 2.99 -10.46
CA PRO A 17 -10.60 3.25 -11.89
C PRO A 17 -11.00 2.00 -12.70
N PRO A 18 -11.63 2.15 -13.88
CA PRO A 18 -12.01 1.01 -14.70
C PRO A 18 -10.82 0.08 -15.01
N GLY A 19 -11.02 -1.23 -14.80
CA GLY A 19 -9.98 -2.24 -15.05
C GLY A 19 -8.95 -2.41 -13.94
N TRP A 20 -8.99 -1.60 -12.88
CA TRP A 20 -8.07 -1.71 -11.75
C TRP A 20 -8.59 -2.69 -10.69
N HIS A 21 -7.65 -3.32 -10.00
CA HIS A 21 -7.91 -4.12 -8.81
C HIS A 21 -8.07 -3.21 -7.60
N LYS A 22 -9.05 -3.48 -6.73
CA LYS A 22 -9.19 -2.87 -5.40
C LYS A 22 -9.10 -3.97 -4.35
N ASP A 23 -8.17 -3.83 -3.40
CA ASP A 23 -8.18 -4.70 -2.22
C ASP A 23 -9.35 -4.28 -1.30
N PRO A 24 -10.18 -5.22 -0.81
CA PRO A 24 -11.34 -4.88 0.01
C PRO A 24 -10.99 -4.47 1.44
N THR A 25 -9.72 -4.57 1.83
CA THR A 25 -9.26 -4.28 3.19
C THR A 25 -9.12 -2.78 3.41
N ASP A 26 -9.84 -2.28 4.41
CA ASP A 26 -9.64 -0.93 4.94
C ASP A 26 -8.27 -0.81 5.60
N LEU A 27 -7.42 0.10 5.12
CA LEU A 27 -6.07 0.30 5.66
C LEU A 27 -6.09 0.85 7.10
N ASN A 28 -7.19 1.48 7.52
CA ASN A 28 -7.41 1.96 8.89
C ASN A 28 -8.21 0.96 9.75
N LYS A 29 -8.26 -0.33 9.38
CA LYS A 29 -9.19 -1.28 10.00
C LYS A 29 -9.05 -1.34 11.53
N GLY A 30 -10.11 -0.92 12.20
CA GLY A 30 -10.20 -0.97 13.67
C GLY A 30 -9.45 0.16 14.39
N ALA A 31 -8.72 1.01 13.68
CA ALA A 31 -8.12 2.23 14.23
C ALA A 31 -9.12 3.41 14.22
N GLY A 32 -10.11 3.36 13.32
CA GLY A 32 -10.98 4.50 13.04
C GLY A 32 -10.32 5.44 12.03
N GLY A 33 -10.95 6.56 11.70
CA GLY A 33 -10.45 7.50 10.69
C GLY A 33 -11.09 7.33 9.31
N ALA A 34 -10.36 7.74 8.27
CA ALA A 34 -10.83 7.65 6.90
C ALA A 34 -10.85 6.18 6.42
N TYR A 35 -11.84 5.83 5.62
CA TYR A 35 -11.82 4.55 4.90
C TYR A 35 -10.86 4.64 3.73
N LEU A 36 -9.77 3.88 3.78
CA LEU A 36 -8.70 3.91 2.79
C LEU A 36 -8.50 2.52 2.19
N TYR A 37 -8.37 2.42 0.87
CA TYR A 37 -8.21 1.13 0.18
C TYR A 37 -7.11 1.19 -0.85
N LEU A 38 -6.28 0.15 -0.91
CA LEU A 38 -5.32 -0.05 -1.98
C LEU A 38 -6.06 -0.33 -3.30
N ALA A 39 -5.67 0.35 -4.37
CA ALA A 39 -6.03 -0.06 -5.72
C ALA A 39 -4.82 0.02 -6.66
N PHE A 40 -4.79 -0.86 -7.66
CA PHE A 40 -3.69 -0.93 -8.61
C PHE A 40 -4.12 -1.44 -9.99
N GLU A 41 -3.37 -1.02 -11.00
CA GLU A 41 -3.51 -1.49 -12.37
C GLU A 41 -2.45 -2.54 -12.68
N THR A 42 -2.81 -3.54 -13.48
CA THR A 42 -1.84 -4.46 -14.08
C THR A 42 -1.85 -4.35 -15.60
N ASP A 43 -0.69 -4.49 -16.22
CA ASP A 43 -0.51 -4.46 -17.69
C ASP A 43 -1.06 -3.17 -18.35
N GLY A 44 -0.98 -2.04 -17.62
CA GLY A 44 -1.23 -0.71 -18.16
C GLY A 44 -0.10 -0.20 -19.05
N SER A 45 -0.18 1.08 -19.46
CA SER A 45 0.79 1.69 -20.38
C SER A 45 2.07 2.21 -19.73
N GLU A 46 2.09 2.33 -18.40
CA GLU A 46 3.27 2.77 -17.65
C GLU A 46 4.28 1.64 -17.47
N GLU A 47 5.54 2.00 -17.21
CA GLU A 47 6.57 1.03 -16.82
C GLU A 47 6.16 0.29 -15.53
N ALA A 48 6.65 -0.93 -15.38
CA ALA A 48 6.30 -1.76 -14.23
C ALA A 48 6.83 -1.17 -12.92
N VAL A 49 6.01 -1.18 -11.88
CA VAL A 49 6.44 -0.96 -10.51
C VAL A 49 7.38 -2.10 -10.11
N SER A 50 8.57 -1.75 -9.62
CA SER A 50 9.62 -2.73 -9.33
C SER A 50 9.98 -2.80 -7.84
N ASP A 51 9.71 -1.75 -7.07
CA ASP A 51 9.84 -1.73 -5.62
C ASP A 51 8.89 -0.74 -4.93
N ILE A 52 8.60 -0.97 -3.64
CA ILE A 52 7.73 -0.16 -2.78
C ILE A 52 8.46 0.16 -1.47
N TYR A 53 8.41 1.44 -1.08
CA TYR A 53 8.99 1.93 0.17
C TYR A 53 7.96 2.79 0.92
N PHE A 54 7.90 2.67 2.25
CA PHE A 54 7.01 3.48 3.07
C PHE A 54 7.78 4.59 3.79
N LEU A 55 7.29 5.81 3.65
CA LEU A 55 7.70 6.95 4.47
C LEU A 55 6.92 6.89 5.79
N LEU A 56 7.58 7.13 6.92
CA LEU A 56 6.97 7.04 8.27
C LEU A 56 6.86 8.39 9.00
N SER A 57 7.01 9.49 8.24
CA SER A 57 6.82 10.86 8.70
C SER A 57 6.44 11.75 7.51
N LYS A 58 5.76 12.87 7.76
CA LYS A 58 5.41 13.86 6.73
C LYS A 58 6.61 14.69 6.26
N GLU A 59 7.68 14.73 7.05
CA GLU A 59 8.93 15.42 6.76
C GLU A 59 9.94 14.56 6.01
N GLN A 60 9.67 13.26 5.86
CA GLN A 60 10.57 12.35 5.18
C GLN A 60 10.41 12.47 3.66
N ASP A 61 11.50 12.78 2.98
CA ASP A 61 11.54 12.77 1.51
C ASP A 61 11.58 11.33 0.97
N PRO A 62 10.93 11.06 -0.17
CA PRO A 62 11.07 9.78 -0.86
C PRO A 62 12.53 9.56 -1.29
N PRO A 63 13.01 8.29 -1.31
CA PRO A 63 14.30 7.99 -1.92
C PRO A 63 14.34 8.43 -3.39
N ASP A 64 15.54 8.69 -3.91
CA ASP A 64 15.73 9.08 -5.31
C ASP A 64 15.05 8.09 -6.27
N GLY A 65 14.25 8.62 -7.21
CA GLY A 65 13.52 7.81 -8.18
C GLY A 65 12.23 7.16 -7.66
N TYR A 66 11.84 7.38 -6.40
CA TYR A 66 10.54 6.94 -5.89
C TYR A 66 9.47 8.03 -6.08
N ILE A 67 8.29 7.59 -6.49
CA ILE A 67 7.08 8.39 -6.64
C ILE A 67 6.24 8.21 -5.38
N LYS A 68 5.87 9.31 -4.74
CA LYS A 68 5.02 9.33 -3.53
C LYS A 68 3.54 9.41 -3.91
N ILE A 69 2.72 8.56 -3.28
CA ILE A 69 1.26 8.78 -3.23
C ILE A 69 0.97 9.68 -2.04
N ASP A 70 0.46 10.89 -2.31
CA ASP A 70 0.25 11.92 -1.27
C ASP A 70 -1.07 11.71 -0.50
N THR A 71 -1.18 10.53 0.12
CA THR A 71 -2.28 10.17 1.02
C THR A 71 -1.66 9.55 2.27
N ASP A 72 -1.94 10.15 3.43
CA ASP A 72 -1.57 9.57 4.71
C ASP A 72 -2.41 8.31 4.95
N LEU A 73 -1.74 7.16 5.09
CA LEU A 73 -2.41 5.88 5.28
C LEU A 73 -3.07 5.75 6.65
N ASN A 74 -2.73 6.62 7.61
CA ASN A 74 -3.41 6.75 8.91
C ASN A 74 -4.37 7.94 8.98
N LYS A 75 -4.81 8.48 7.83
CA LYS A 75 -5.61 9.72 7.78
C LYS A 75 -6.83 9.64 8.72
N GLY A 76 -6.85 10.53 9.72
CA GLY A 76 -7.94 10.63 10.69
C GLY A 76 -7.93 9.58 11.80
N ALA A 77 -6.99 8.63 11.79
CA ALA A 77 -6.85 7.59 12.81
C ALA A 77 -5.95 8.02 13.98
N GLY A 78 -5.12 9.05 13.79
CA GLY A 78 -4.30 9.64 14.86
C GLY A 78 -2.96 8.93 15.14
N GLY A 79 -2.49 8.09 14.22
CA GLY A 79 -1.21 7.38 14.29
C GLY A 79 -0.03 8.09 13.61
N ALA A 80 0.98 7.31 13.21
CA ALA A 80 2.12 7.83 12.45
C ALA A 80 1.68 8.29 11.06
N TYR A 81 2.28 9.36 10.54
CA TYR A 81 2.12 9.71 9.13
C TYR A 81 2.80 8.67 8.27
N ILE A 82 2.04 7.95 7.44
CA ILE A 82 2.58 6.89 6.59
C ILE A 82 2.22 7.17 5.15
N TYR A 83 3.18 7.10 4.24
CA TYR A 83 2.94 7.29 2.81
C TYR A 83 3.55 6.16 2.00
N LEU A 84 2.77 5.62 1.06
CA LEU A 84 3.26 4.67 0.07
C LEU A 84 4.08 5.42 -0.97
N THR A 85 5.26 4.90 -1.26
CA THR A 85 6.07 5.30 -2.41
C THR A 85 6.44 4.08 -3.24
N PHE A 86 6.66 4.26 -4.52
CA PHE A 86 7.05 3.17 -5.41
C PHE A 86 8.03 3.66 -6.48
N THR A 87 8.81 2.75 -7.04
CA THR A 87 9.72 3.05 -8.17
C THR A 87 9.50 2.09 -9.33
N ARG A 88 10.07 2.46 -10.48
CA ARG A 88 10.00 1.71 -11.75
C ARG A 88 11.40 1.45 -12.32
N THR A 89 12.44 1.48 -11.49
CA THR A 89 13.80 1.22 -11.99
C THR A 89 13.93 -0.23 -12.43
N ALA A 90 14.82 -0.47 -13.39
CA ALA A 90 15.15 -1.82 -13.86
C ALA A 90 16.06 -2.60 -12.89
N ASP A 91 16.46 -1.99 -11.76
CA ASP A 91 17.36 -2.63 -10.78
C ASP A 91 16.65 -3.72 -9.97
N TYR A 92 15.32 -3.70 -9.94
CA TYR A 92 14.48 -4.67 -9.24
C TYR A 92 13.58 -5.42 -10.21
N ALA A 93 13.32 -6.70 -9.92
CA ALA A 93 12.31 -7.46 -10.65
C ALA A 93 10.92 -6.83 -10.49
N PRO A 94 10.09 -6.76 -11.55
CA PRO A 94 8.74 -6.21 -11.50
C PRO A 94 7.84 -6.85 -10.43
N ILE A 95 7.00 -6.05 -9.81
CA ILE A 95 5.91 -6.52 -8.97
C ILE A 95 4.75 -6.95 -9.89
N GLN A 96 4.29 -8.19 -9.74
CA GLN A 96 3.17 -8.75 -10.50
C GLN A 96 1.81 -8.52 -9.86
N TYR A 97 1.76 -8.45 -8.52
CA TYR A 97 0.50 -8.32 -7.79
C TYR A 97 0.70 -7.76 -6.38
N LEU A 98 -0.34 -7.13 -5.84
CA LEU A 98 -0.38 -6.60 -4.48
C LEU A 98 -1.60 -7.13 -3.73
N THR A 99 -1.46 -7.27 -2.41
CA THR A 99 -2.57 -7.60 -1.51
C THR A 99 -2.31 -7.04 -0.11
N VAL A 100 -3.37 -6.80 0.65
CA VAL A 100 -3.29 -6.32 2.04
C VAL A 100 -3.63 -7.44 3.01
N VAL A 101 -2.80 -7.60 4.04
CA VAL A 101 -3.07 -8.47 5.18
C VAL A 101 -3.57 -7.63 6.35
N SER A 102 -4.70 -8.05 6.94
CA SER A 102 -5.22 -7.49 8.19
C SER A 102 -5.24 -8.56 9.27
N SER A 103 -4.60 -8.29 10.41
CA SER A 103 -4.44 -9.28 11.48
C SER A 103 -4.50 -8.66 12.88
N SER A 104 -4.78 -9.50 13.88
CA SER A 104 -4.57 -9.18 15.30
C SER A 104 -3.19 -9.61 15.80
N ASP A 105 -2.39 -10.27 14.98
CA ASP A 105 -1.02 -10.70 15.27
C ASP A 105 -0.03 -9.86 14.46
N PRO A 106 0.94 -9.16 15.09
CA PRO A 106 1.97 -8.41 14.37
C PRO A 106 2.90 -9.32 13.53
N ASN A 107 2.94 -10.61 13.83
CA ASN A 107 3.76 -11.59 13.12
C ASN A 107 3.00 -12.31 12.01
N ALA A 108 1.84 -11.79 11.58
CA ALA A 108 1.06 -12.37 10.50
C ALA A 108 1.91 -12.56 9.22
N ASN A 109 1.95 -13.80 8.73
CA ASN A 109 2.67 -14.13 7.50
C ASN A 109 2.00 -13.52 6.27
N ALA A 110 2.78 -13.31 5.21
CA ALA A 110 2.23 -13.07 3.88
C ALA A 110 1.41 -14.29 3.41
N PRO A 111 0.42 -14.10 2.52
CA PRO A 111 -0.19 -15.20 1.80
C PRO A 111 0.85 -15.99 0.97
N ASP A 112 0.55 -17.25 0.67
CA ASP A 112 1.44 -18.10 -0.12
C ASP A 112 1.84 -17.44 -1.46
N GLY A 113 3.15 -17.40 -1.72
CA GLY A 113 3.71 -16.78 -2.91
C GLY A 113 3.84 -15.25 -2.86
N TYR A 114 3.51 -14.61 -1.74
CA TYR A 114 3.73 -13.19 -1.51
C TYR A 114 4.87 -12.94 -0.51
N THR A 115 5.46 -11.77 -0.60
CA THR A 115 6.42 -11.21 0.36
C THR A 115 5.75 -10.05 1.10
N ARG A 116 5.83 -10.06 2.44
CA ARG A 116 5.33 -8.98 3.31
C ARG A 116 6.35 -7.84 3.36
N ILE A 117 5.91 -6.59 3.22
CA ILE A 117 6.71 -5.43 3.59
C ILE A 117 6.52 -5.22 5.09
N ASP A 118 7.63 -5.23 5.85
CA ASP A 118 7.60 -5.22 7.32
C ASP A 118 7.34 -3.82 7.92
N VAL A 119 6.21 -3.22 7.51
CA VAL A 119 5.72 -1.92 7.97
C VAL A 119 4.23 -2.07 8.27
N ASP A 120 3.86 -1.89 9.53
CA ASP A 120 2.46 -1.78 9.94
C ASP A 120 1.87 -0.45 9.46
N LEU A 121 0.91 -0.51 8.54
CA LEU A 121 0.27 0.67 7.96
C LEU A 121 -0.69 1.36 8.96
N ASN A 122 -1.02 0.70 10.07
CA ASN A 122 -1.77 1.27 11.19
C ASN A 122 -0.87 1.72 12.35
N LYS A 123 0.45 1.80 12.14
CA LYS A 123 1.40 2.04 13.23
C LYS A 123 1.06 3.29 14.04
N GLY A 124 0.84 3.10 15.33
CA GLY A 124 0.52 4.15 16.29
C GLY A 124 -0.94 4.60 16.30
N ALA A 125 -1.76 4.17 15.34
CA ALA A 125 -3.20 4.45 15.33
C ALA A 125 -3.99 3.43 16.18
N GLY A 126 -3.42 2.25 16.41
CA GLY A 126 -4.10 1.13 17.05
C GLY A 126 -4.89 0.30 16.02
N GLY A 127 -5.85 -0.51 16.48
CA GLY A 127 -6.63 -1.36 15.58
C GLY A 127 -5.92 -2.64 15.15
N LYS A 128 -6.14 -3.06 13.90
CA LYS A 128 -5.50 -4.24 13.32
C LYS A 128 -4.10 -3.88 12.81
N TYR A 129 -3.19 -4.84 12.85
CA TYR A 129 -1.94 -4.77 12.09
C TYR A 129 -2.27 -4.91 10.61
N ILE A 130 -1.81 -3.94 9.82
CA ILE A 130 -2.06 -3.89 8.38
C ILE A 130 -0.73 -3.96 7.65
N TYR A 131 -0.57 -4.91 6.74
CA TYR A 131 0.65 -5.06 5.95
C TYR A 131 0.36 -5.13 4.47
N LEU A 132 1.12 -4.39 3.67
CA LEU A 132 1.15 -4.60 2.23
C LEU A 132 2.05 -5.80 1.89
N CYS A 133 1.55 -6.68 1.05
CA CYS A 133 2.28 -7.82 0.51
C CYS A 133 2.34 -7.73 -1.01
N TYR A 134 3.46 -8.14 -1.60
CA TYR A 134 3.65 -8.15 -3.05
C TYR A 134 4.08 -9.52 -3.55
N ARG A 135 3.81 -9.82 -4.81
CA ARG A 135 4.35 -10.96 -5.54
C ARG A 135 5.12 -10.48 -6.76
N LYS A 136 6.24 -11.12 -7.06
CA LYS A 136 7.07 -10.88 -8.24
C LYS A 136 6.98 -12.02 -9.24
#